data_AF-A0A6C0E3L3-F1
#
_entry.id   AF-A0A6C0E3L3-F1
#
_cell.length_a   1.000
_cell.length_b   1.000
_cell.length_c   1.000
_cell.angle_alpha   90.00
_cell.angle_beta   90.00
_cell.angle_gamma   90.00
#
_symmetry.space_group_name_H-M   'P 1'
#
loop_
_entity.id
_entity.type
_entity.pdbx_description
1 polymer ?
#
loop_
_entity_poly.entity_id
_entity_poly.type
_entity_poly.pdbx_seq_one_letter_code
_entity_poly.pdbx_strand_id
1 'polypeptide(L)' 'MEKEEICYLKADDNKIINEKCIRWVKKIDQCLHVCNKSEGCEVGIGTHKICKLNNPDSYDKLNKHFE' A
#
# COMPACT_ATOMS: atom_id res chain seq x y z
N MET A 1 6.34 -22.37 -15.82
CA MET A 1 5.15 -21.81 -15.14
C MET A 1 5.68 -21.04 -13.95
N GLU A 2 5.94 -19.75 -14.13
CA GLU A 2 6.38 -18.89 -13.03
C GLU A 2 5.23 -18.86 -12.01
N LYS A 3 5.50 -19.33 -10.79
CA LYS A 3 4.60 -19.09 -9.67
C LYS A 3 4.61 -17.58 -9.48
N GLU A 4 3.53 -16.93 -9.87
CA GLU A 4 3.32 -15.54 -9.48
C GLU A 4 3.27 -15.50 -7.95
N GLU A 5 4.37 -15.10 -7.31
CA GLU A 5 4.37 -14.85 -5.88
C GLU A 5 3.35 -13.76 -5.60
N ILE A 6 2.30 -14.12 -4.86
CA ILE A 6 1.29 -13.16 -4.44
C ILE A 6 1.91 -12.35 -3.31
N CYS A 7 2.34 -11.13 -3.62
CA CYS A 7 2.86 -10.20 -2.62
C CYS A 7 1.70 -9.53 -1.87
N TYR A 8 1.79 -9.57 -0.55
CA TYR A 8 0.84 -8.93 0.35
C TYR A 8 1.54 -7.85 1.18
N LEU A 9 0.80 -6.78 1.46
CA LEU A 9 1.17 -5.70 2.36
C LEU A 9 0.23 -5.66 3.55
N LYS A 10 0.75 -5.34 4.73
CA LYS A 10 -0.04 -5.10 5.92
C LYS A 10 -0.23 -3.60 6.08
N ALA A 11 -1.48 -3.18 6.19
CA ALA A 11 -1.85 -1.80 6.49
C ALA A 11 -1.97 -1.56 7.99
N ASP A 12 -1.92 -0.29 8.37
CA ASP A 12 -2.03 0.18 9.74
C ASP A 12 -3.40 -0.13 10.36
N ASP A 13 -4.44 -0.27 9.54
CA ASP A 13 -5.78 -0.72 9.96
C ASP A 13 -5.88 -2.25 10.12
N ASN A 14 -4.74 -2.94 10.21
CA ASN A 14 -4.58 -4.40 10.30
C ASN A 14 -5.16 -5.19 9.11
N LYS A 15 -5.45 -4.52 7.99
CA LYS A 15 -5.89 -5.21 6.77
C LYS A 15 -4.70 -5.71 5.97
N ILE A 16 -4.92 -6.81 5.27
CA ILE A 16 -3.98 -7.39 4.31
C ILE A 16 -4.40 -6.95 2.92
N ILE A 17 -3.47 -6.35 2.19
CA ILE A 17 -3.69 -5.80 0.85
C ILE A 17 -2.85 -6.60 -0.13
N ASN A 18 -3.49 -7.13 -1.17
CA ASN A 18 -2.76 -7.73 -2.27
C ASN A 18 -2.13 -6.61 -3.10
N GLU A 19 -0.81 -6.63 -3.23
CA GLU A 19 -0.04 -5.59 -3.91
C GLU A 19 -0.47 -5.42 -5.37
N LYS A 20 -0.86 -6.52 -6.05
CA LYS A 20 -1.34 -6.49 -7.44
C LYS A 20 -2.67 -5.74 -7.61
N CYS A 21 -3.44 -5.61 -6.53
CA CYS A 21 -4.71 -4.89 -6.55
C CYS A 21 -4.54 -3.40 -6.29
N ILE A 22 -3.36 -2.95 -5.88
CA ILE A 22 -3.09 -1.53 -5.62
C ILE A 22 -3.07 -0.80 -6.96
N ARG A 23 -3.95 0.19 -7.10
CA ARG A 23 -4.09 1.02 -8.30
C ARG A 23 -3.52 2.41 -8.10
N TRP A 24 -3.54 2.90 -6.87
CA TRP A 24 -3.09 4.24 -6.54
C TRP A 24 -2.35 4.23 -5.21
N VAL A 25 -1.26 4.99 -5.16
CA VAL A 25 -0.44 5.19 -3.97
C VAL A 25 -0.08 6.66 -3.87
N LYS A 26 -0.22 7.25 -2.68
CA LYS A 26 0.22 8.61 -2.37
C LYS A 26 1.06 8.63 -1.12
N LYS A 27 2.24 9.25 -1.22
CA LYS A 27 3.13 9.49 -0.09
C LYS A 27 2.74 10.78 0.63
N ILE A 28 2.53 10.67 1.94
CA ILE A 28 2.26 11.77 2.87
C ILE A 28 3.20 11.60 4.05
N ASP A 29 4.27 12.40 4.06
CA ASP A 29 5.32 12.33 5.08
C ASP A 29 5.92 10.90 5.20
N GLN A 30 5.91 10.28 6.38
CA GLN A 30 6.36 8.90 6.60
C GLN A 30 5.27 7.84 6.42
N CYS A 31 4.21 8.15 5.68
CA CYS A 31 3.10 7.24 5.42
C CYS A 31 2.73 7.19 3.94
N LEU A 32 2.26 6.03 3.51
CA LEU A 32 1.71 5.78 2.18
C LEU A 32 0.21 5.51 2.31
N HIS A 33 -0.58 6.16 1.46
CA HIS A 33 -2.00 5.87 1.29
C HIS A 33 -2.18 5.06 0.03
N VAL A 34 -2.77 3.88 0.16
CA VAL A 34 -3.00 2.96 -0.97
C VAL A 34 -4.48 2.79 -1.23
N CYS A 35 -4.84 2.59 -2.49
CA CYS A 35 -6.21 2.40 -2.93
C CYS A 35 -6.26 1.30 -3.99
N ASN A 36 -7.29 0.47 -3.89
CA ASN A 36 -7.51 -0.65 -4.81
C ASN A 36 -8.60 -0.36 -5.86
N LYS A 37 -9.18 0.84 -5.83
CA LYS A 37 -10.19 1.28 -6.81
C LYS A 37 -9.53 1.83 -8.06
N SER A 38 -10.07 1.46 -9.22
CA SER A 38 -9.59 1.89 -10.54
C SER A 38 -9.71 3.41 -10.75
N GLU A 39 -10.71 4.03 -10.16
CA GLU A 39 -10.99 5.47 -10.27
C GLU A 39 -10.14 6.32 -9.30
N GLY A 40 -9.31 5.67 -8.47
CA GLY A 40 -8.60 6.32 -7.37
C GLY A 40 -9.46 6.43 -6.10
N CYS A 41 -8.85 6.92 -5.04
CA CYS A 41 -9.51 7.18 -3.76
C CYS A 41 -9.06 8.54 -3.21
N GLU A 42 -9.86 9.11 -2.34
CA GLU A 42 -9.48 10.32 -1.60
C GLU A 42 -8.72 9.94 -0.33
N VAL A 43 -7.77 10.77 0.07
CA VAL A 43 -6.98 10.55 1.29
C VAL A 43 -7.92 10.42 2.49
N GLY A 44 -7.92 9.25 3.14
CA GLY A 44 -8.78 8.97 4.29
C GLY A 44 -10.14 8.37 3.94
N ILE A 45 -10.56 8.38 2.67
CA ILE A 45 -11.82 7.79 2.21
C ILE A 45 -11.52 6.68 1.20
N GLY A 46 -11.68 5.44 1.64
CA GLY A 46 -11.41 4.26 0.79
C GLY A 46 -9.92 3.98 0.56
N THR A 47 -9.03 4.72 1.20
CA THR A 47 -7.59 4.42 1.24
C THR A 47 -7.21 3.64 2.48
N HIS A 48 -6.21 2.79 2.38
CA HIS A 48 -5.53 2.20 3.51
C HIS A 48 -4.21 2.92 3.76
N LYS A 49 -3.87 3.12 5.03
CA LYS A 49 -2.65 3.80 5.45
C LYS A 49 -1.57 2.76 5.76
N ILE A 50 -0.35 3.00 5.32
CA ILE A 50 0.85 2.20 5.63
C ILE A 50 1.93 3.18 6.09
N CYS A 51 2.14 3.31 7.39
CA CYS A 51 3.16 4.19 7.94
C CYS A 51 4.43 3.42 8.30
N LYS A 52 5.60 4.04 8.08
CA LYS A 52 6.91 3.47 8.43
C LYS A 52 6.99 3.06 9.90
N LEU A 53 6.38 3.82 10.81
CA LEU A 53 6.38 3.55 12.26
C LEU A 53 5.63 2.25 12.62
N ASN A 54 4.54 1.94 11.90
CA ASN A 54 3.64 0.84 12.24
C ASN A 54 3.94 -0.43 11.44
N ASN A 55 4.27 -0.27 10.16
CA ASN A 55 4.51 -1.36 9.22
C ASN A 55 5.74 -1.04 8.35
N PRO A 56 6.96 -1.01 8.94
CA PRO A 56 8.19 -0.63 8.24
C PRO A 56 8.43 -1.50 7.00
N ASP A 57 8.25 -2.82 7.10
CA ASP A 57 8.46 -3.73 5.97
C ASP A 57 7.51 -3.45 4.80
N SER A 58 6.22 -3.19 5.09
CA SER A 58 5.23 -2.90 4.05
C SER A 58 5.43 -1.51 3.45
N TYR A 59 5.83 -0.54 4.28
CA TYR A 59 6.19 0.80 3.84
C TYR A 59 7.41 0.74 2.91
N ASP A 60 8.50 0.10 3.32
CA ASP A 60 9.74 0.05 2.55
C ASP A 60 9.56 -0.70 1.22
N LYS A 61 8.75 -1.77 1.20
CA LYS A 61 8.39 -2.45 -0.06
C LYS A 61 7.75 -1.49 -1.06
N LEU A 62 6.77 -0.69 -0.63
CA LEU A 62 6.01 0.17 -1.53
C LEU A 62 6.72 1.50 -1.80
N ASN A 63 7.52 2.01 -0.86
CA ASN A 63 8.28 3.26 -1.01
C ASN A 63 9.37 3.14 -2.09
N LYS A 64 9.84 1.94 -2.43
CA LYS A 64 10.78 1.69 -3.54
C LYS A 64 10.28 2.19 -4.90
N HIS A 65 8.97 2.36 -5.09
CA HIS A 65 8.41 2.91 -6.33
C HIS A 65 8.51 4.44 -6.44
N PHE A 66 8.96 5.12 -5.38
CA PHE A 66 9.08 6.59 -5.29
C PHE A 66 10.54 7.06 -5.24
N GLU A 67 11.51 6.16 -5.40
CA GLU A 67 12.96 6.40 -5.49
C GLU A 67 13.46 6.06 -6.89
#